data_AF-A0A849IJI2-F1
#
_entry.id   AF-A0A849IJI2-F1
#
_cell.length_a   1.000
_cell.length_b   1.000
_cell.length_c   1.000
_cell.angle_alpha   90.00
_cell.angle_beta   90.00
_cell.angle_gamma   90.00
#
_symmetry.space_group_name_H-M   'P 1'
#
loop_
_entity.id
_entity.type
_entity.pdbx_description
1 polymer ?
#
loop_
_entity_poly.entity_id
_entity_poly.type
_entity_poly.pdbx_seq_one_letter_code
_entity_poly.pdbx_strand_id
1 'polypeptide(L)'
;MQVDSGREIVVACEGRETEAVPFLLGTAFGVLLHQRNSLILHASAVSFQGRAIALCGPSGVGKSTLSAALCQSGCSFISDDVSVVSFGNGMPMVLSDSRQHRLWADAIEHLSLSDRKGEAVRDPIEKFHVEPVCKSDAVPLSRIIVLRQSSMAGKETVVEPLGLSDAAALLRSDVYRSRLASRMGRDASIFSQIAMLLSHAKACRLTRPLENEKLEEVVDKLRKIVFRES
;
A
#
# COMPACT_ATOMS: atom_id res chain seq x y z
N MET A 1 3.62 -26.04 -5.89
CA MET A 1 2.52 -25.07 -5.69
C MET A 1 1.90 -24.76 -7.03
N GLN A 2 0.59 -24.94 -7.15
CA GLN A 2 -0.20 -24.66 -8.33
C GLN A 2 -1.25 -23.60 -7.98
N VAL A 3 -1.48 -22.67 -8.90
CA VAL A 3 -2.54 -21.66 -8.77
C VAL A 3 -3.36 -21.72 -10.05
N ASP A 4 -4.66 -21.99 -9.91
CA ASP A 4 -5.55 -22.19 -11.05
C ASP A 4 -6.63 -21.12 -11.12
N SER A 5 -6.80 -20.57 -12.34
CA SER A 5 -7.89 -19.69 -12.76
C SER A 5 -8.19 -18.51 -11.83
N GLY A 6 -7.20 -18.09 -11.04
CA GLY A 6 -7.35 -17.08 -10.01
C GLY A 6 -8.30 -17.48 -8.88
N ARG A 7 -8.63 -18.75 -8.68
CA ARG A 7 -9.66 -19.20 -7.71
C ARG A 7 -9.14 -20.17 -6.68
N GLU A 8 -8.15 -20.97 -7.05
CA GLU A 8 -7.64 -22.04 -6.21
C GLU A 8 -6.11 -21.98 -6.08
N ILE A 9 -5.61 -22.29 -4.89
CA ILE A 9 -4.18 -22.45 -4.60
C ILE A 9 -3.99 -23.84 -4.00
N VAL A 10 -3.20 -24.68 -4.66
CA VAL A 10 -2.83 -26.02 -4.18
C VAL A 10 -1.34 -26.02 -3.82
N VAL A 11 -1.03 -26.34 -2.57
CA VAL A 11 0.34 -26.47 -2.07
C VAL A 11 0.56 -27.88 -1.54
N ALA A 12 1.52 -28.58 -2.15
CA ALA A 12 2.13 -29.74 -1.52
C ALA A 12 3.20 -29.22 -0.54
N CYS A 13 3.13 -29.65 0.72
CA CYS A 13 4.08 -29.30 1.76
C CYS A 13 4.71 -30.59 2.31
N GLU A 14 6.04 -30.66 2.32
CA GLU A 14 6.80 -31.79 2.89
C GLU A 14 7.24 -31.50 4.35
N GLY A 15 6.59 -30.55 5.02
CA GLY A 15 6.95 -30.07 6.36
C GLY A 15 5.74 -29.55 7.16
N ARG A 16 5.98 -28.67 8.14
CA ARG A 16 4.89 -28.06 8.92
C ARG A 16 4.11 -27.08 8.07
N GLU A 17 2.79 -27.15 8.10
CA GLU A 17 1.89 -26.26 7.34
C GLU A 17 2.19 -24.77 7.58
N THR A 18 2.61 -24.42 8.80
CA THR A 18 2.98 -23.04 9.17
C THR A 18 4.14 -22.47 8.35
N GLU A 19 5.03 -23.33 7.83
CA GLU A 19 6.16 -22.92 6.96
C GLU A 19 5.70 -22.56 5.55
N ALA A 20 4.55 -23.08 5.10
CA ALA A 20 3.97 -22.77 3.79
C ALA A 20 3.23 -21.43 3.78
N VAL A 21 2.75 -20.95 4.93
CA VAL A 21 1.91 -19.73 5.06
C VAL A 21 2.55 -18.49 4.42
N PRO A 22 3.84 -18.17 4.61
CA PRO A 22 4.45 -17.01 3.95
C PRO A 22 4.49 -17.11 2.42
N PHE A 23 4.67 -18.33 1.87
CA PHE A 23 4.67 -18.57 0.43
C PHE A 23 3.26 -18.48 -0.15
N LEU A 24 2.28 -19.04 0.57
CA LEU A 24 0.84 -18.94 0.27
C LEU A 24 0.39 -17.48 0.23
N LEU A 25 0.57 -16.74 1.32
CA LEU A 25 0.09 -15.36 1.46
C LEU A 25 0.91 -14.34 0.66
N GLY A 26 2.13 -14.69 0.25
CA GLY A 26 3.00 -13.87 -0.57
C GLY A 26 2.89 -14.19 -2.06
N THR A 27 3.68 -15.16 -2.52
CA THR A 27 3.84 -15.46 -3.95
C THR A 27 2.57 -16.08 -4.54
N ALA A 28 1.96 -17.07 -3.87
CA ALA A 28 0.79 -17.77 -4.40
C ALA A 28 -0.40 -16.83 -4.57
N PHE A 29 -0.69 -16.05 -3.52
CA PHE A 29 -1.74 -15.05 -3.55
C PHE A 29 -1.49 -13.96 -4.61
N GLY A 30 -0.22 -13.55 -4.79
CA GLY A 30 0.17 -12.65 -5.87
C GLY A 30 -0.13 -13.23 -7.26
N VAL A 31 0.21 -14.50 -7.51
CA VAL A 31 -0.12 -15.19 -8.78
C VAL A 31 -1.64 -15.24 -8.98
N LEU A 32 -2.39 -15.60 -7.94
CA LEU A 32 -3.85 -15.70 -7.99
C LEU A 32 -4.48 -14.37 -8.40
N LEU A 33 -4.08 -13.27 -7.75
CA LEU A 33 -4.55 -11.93 -8.08
C LEU A 33 -4.12 -11.49 -9.48
N HIS A 34 -2.93 -11.91 -9.94
CA HIS A 34 -2.49 -11.65 -11.30
C HIS A 34 -3.29 -12.44 -12.34
N GLN A 35 -3.74 -13.66 -12.05
CA GLN A 35 -4.65 -14.41 -12.93
C GLN A 35 -6.03 -13.76 -13.00
N ARG A 36 -6.47 -13.05 -11.96
CA ARG A 36 -7.71 -12.24 -11.95
C ARG A 36 -7.60 -10.92 -12.72
N ASN A 37 -6.49 -10.69 -13.43
CA ASN A 37 -6.23 -9.44 -14.14
C ASN A 37 -6.36 -8.20 -13.24
N SER A 38 -6.06 -8.28 -11.94
CA SER A 38 -6.05 -7.12 -11.05
C SER A 38 -4.74 -6.34 -11.19
N LEU A 39 -4.75 -5.03 -10.93
CA LEU A 39 -3.52 -4.26 -10.72
C LEU A 39 -3.18 -4.34 -9.23
N ILE A 40 -1.96 -4.79 -8.92
CA ILE A 40 -1.52 -5.00 -7.54
C ILE A 40 -0.30 -4.11 -7.31
N LEU A 41 -0.35 -3.25 -6.30
CA LEU A 41 0.70 -2.30 -5.95
C LEU A 41 1.31 -2.64 -4.58
N HIS A 42 2.62 -2.47 -4.45
CA HIS A 42 3.34 -2.42 -3.17
C HIS A 42 3.04 -1.10 -2.44
N ALA A 43 1.81 -0.98 -1.96
CA ALA A 43 1.29 0.25 -1.38
C ALA A 43 0.50 -0.02 -0.09
N SER A 44 0.39 1.03 0.73
CA SER A 44 -0.61 1.10 1.79
C SER A 44 -1.73 2.02 1.31
N ALA A 45 -2.99 1.76 1.67
CA ALA A 45 -4.10 2.60 1.26
C ALA A 45 -5.00 2.98 2.43
N VAL A 46 -5.43 4.23 2.44
CA VAL A 46 -6.40 4.79 3.39
C VAL A 46 -7.52 5.49 2.64
N SER A 47 -8.70 5.56 3.23
CA SER A 47 -9.87 6.29 2.76
C SER A 47 -10.00 7.60 3.52
N PHE A 48 -10.17 8.69 2.78
CA PHE A 48 -10.60 9.97 3.33
C PHE A 48 -11.87 10.39 2.60
N GLN A 49 -12.97 10.61 3.35
CA GLN A 49 -14.27 10.99 2.79
C GLN A 49 -14.75 10.09 1.63
N GLY A 50 -14.57 8.77 1.78
CA GLY A 50 -15.02 7.79 0.79
C GLY A 50 -14.15 7.72 -0.48
N ARG A 51 -12.94 8.28 -0.46
CA ARG A 51 -11.97 8.19 -1.56
C ARG A 51 -10.63 7.67 -1.06
N ALA A 52 -10.06 6.72 -1.80
CA ALA A 52 -8.77 6.13 -1.47
C ALA A 52 -7.60 7.05 -1.84
N ILE A 53 -6.60 7.02 -0.97
CA ILE A 53 -5.25 7.53 -1.17
C ILE A 53 -4.31 6.35 -1.08
N ALA A 54 -3.56 6.08 -2.15
CA ALA A 54 -2.51 5.07 -2.16
C ALA A 54 -1.16 5.72 -1.79
N LEU A 55 -0.47 5.13 -0.82
CA LEU A 55 0.89 5.47 -0.43
C LEU A 55 1.84 4.48 -1.09
N CYS A 56 2.61 4.96 -2.06
CA CYS A 56 3.56 4.20 -2.86
C CYS A 56 5.01 4.55 -2.50
N GLY A 57 5.97 3.78 -3.00
CA GLY A 57 7.40 4.05 -2.83
C GLY A 57 8.17 2.87 -2.21
N PRO A 58 9.50 3.04 -2.04
CA PRO A 58 10.39 1.96 -1.64
C PRO A 58 10.01 1.28 -0.31
N SER A 59 10.44 0.04 -0.12
CA SER A 59 10.36 -0.61 1.18
C SER A 59 11.13 0.21 2.23
N GLY A 60 10.61 0.28 3.45
CA GLY A 60 11.23 1.04 4.55
C GLY A 60 10.99 2.55 4.55
N VAL A 61 10.39 3.14 3.50
CA VAL A 61 10.10 4.59 3.45
C VAL A 61 8.96 5.07 4.39
N GLY A 62 8.41 4.14 5.19
CA GLY A 62 7.39 4.45 6.19
C GLY A 62 5.95 4.55 5.67
N LYS A 63 5.58 3.82 4.60
CA LYS A 63 4.20 3.77 4.07
C LYS A 63 3.19 3.32 5.14
N SER A 64 3.47 2.21 5.81
CA SER A 64 2.61 1.64 6.86
C SER A 64 2.48 2.58 8.05
N THR A 65 3.60 3.20 8.49
CA THR A 65 3.62 4.20 9.56
C THR A 65 2.80 5.43 9.22
N LEU A 66 2.95 5.98 8.01
CA LEU A 66 2.16 7.12 7.56
C LEU A 66 0.67 6.76 7.39
N SER A 67 0.37 5.55 6.90
CA SER A 67 -1.00 5.03 6.82
C SER A 67 -1.66 5.00 8.20
N ALA A 68 -0.97 4.48 9.21
CA ALA A 68 -1.46 4.44 10.58
C ALA A 68 -1.67 5.85 11.17
N ALA A 69 -0.72 6.77 10.96
CA ALA A 69 -0.85 8.16 11.40
C ALA A 69 -2.03 8.89 10.75
N LEU A 70 -2.26 8.67 9.45
CA LEU A 70 -3.43 9.18 8.75
C LEU A 70 -4.73 8.61 9.32
N CYS A 71 -4.74 7.33 9.71
CA CYS A 71 -5.90 6.71 10.34
C CYS A 71 -6.20 7.32 11.71
N GLN A 72 -5.17 7.58 12.53
CA GLN A 72 -5.35 8.33 13.79
C GLN A 72 -5.89 9.74 13.57
N SER A 73 -5.54 10.33 12.43
CA SER A 73 -6.02 11.65 12.03
C SER A 73 -7.40 11.61 11.35
N GLY A 74 -8.12 10.50 11.38
CA GLY A 74 -9.51 10.40 10.90
C GLY A 74 -9.66 9.88 9.46
N CYS A 75 -8.61 9.31 8.87
CA CYS A 75 -8.77 8.44 7.71
C CYS A 75 -9.20 7.03 8.16
N SER A 76 -9.72 6.23 7.24
CA SER A 76 -10.05 4.82 7.47
C SER A 76 -9.07 3.92 6.73
N PHE A 77 -8.62 2.85 7.37
CA PHE A 77 -7.73 1.86 6.78
C PHE A 77 -8.40 1.09 5.64
N ILE A 78 -7.68 0.81 4.55
CA ILE A 78 -8.12 -0.07 3.46
C ILE A 78 -7.20 -1.28 3.33
N SER A 79 -5.90 -1.05 3.19
CA SER A 79 -4.90 -2.11 3.01
C SER A 79 -3.49 -1.66 3.42
N ASP A 80 -2.60 -2.61 3.69
CA ASP A 80 -1.19 -2.37 3.97
C ASP A 80 -0.31 -3.39 3.24
N ASP A 81 0.89 -2.99 2.82
CA ASP A 81 1.88 -3.77 2.05
C ASP A 81 1.46 -4.15 0.61
N VAL A 82 0.19 -4.53 0.42
CA VAL A 82 -0.38 -4.90 -0.88
C VAL A 82 -1.74 -4.20 -1.06
N SER A 83 -1.84 -3.31 -2.04
CA SER A 83 -3.12 -2.71 -2.45
C SER A 83 -3.56 -3.28 -3.79
N VAL A 84 -4.79 -3.80 -3.84
CA VAL A 84 -5.40 -4.34 -5.07
C VAL A 84 -6.34 -3.29 -5.66
N VAL A 85 -6.12 -2.93 -6.93
CA VAL A 85 -6.98 -2.03 -7.69
C VAL A 85 -7.77 -2.84 -8.71
N SER A 86 -9.09 -2.78 -8.61
CA SER A 86 -10.06 -3.38 -9.53
C SER A 86 -10.63 -2.31 -10.47
N PHE A 87 -10.93 -2.70 -11.72
CA PHE A 87 -11.41 -1.80 -12.77
C PHE A 87 -12.82 -2.16 -13.28
N GLY A 88 -13.61 -2.91 -12.50
CA GLY A 88 -14.85 -3.56 -12.96
C GLY A 88 -15.79 -2.69 -13.82
N ASN A 89 -16.04 -1.44 -13.40
CA ASN A 89 -16.93 -0.51 -14.10
C ASN A 89 -16.17 0.65 -14.79
N GLY A 90 -14.89 0.45 -15.12
CA GLY A 90 -14.01 1.51 -15.65
C GLY A 90 -13.47 2.49 -14.59
N MET A 91 -14.05 2.51 -13.39
CA MET A 91 -13.56 3.27 -12.25
C MET A 91 -12.54 2.42 -11.44
N PRO A 92 -11.33 2.91 -11.16
CA PRO A 92 -10.36 2.21 -10.33
C PRO A 92 -10.81 2.23 -8.85
N MET A 93 -11.08 1.05 -8.31
CA MET A 93 -11.49 0.84 -6.91
C MET A 93 -10.37 0.14 -6.15
N VAL A 94 -9.95 0.68 -5.01
CA VAL A 94 -9.05 -0.03 -4.09
C VAL A 94 -9.88 -0.99 -3.24
N LEU A 95 -9.54 -2.27 -3.27
CA LEU A 95 -10.22 -3.29 -2.47
C LEU A 95 -9.69 -3.29 -1.04
N SER A 96 -10.61 -3.39 -0.07
CA SER A 96 -10.27 -3.63 1.32
C SER A 96 -9.83 -5.09 1.50
N ASP A 97 -8.69 -5.32 2.15
CA ASP A 97 -8.11 -6.66 2.33
C ASP A 97 -8.39 -7.25 3.72
N SER A 98 -9.16 -6.54 4.56
CA SER A 98 -9.47 -6.86 5.96
C SER A 98 -8.24 -7.04 6.86
N ARG A 99 -7.03 -6.72 6.38
CA ARG A 99 -5.78 -6.91 7.12
C ARG A 99 -5.61 -5.83 8.19
N GLN A 100 -4.47 -5.92 8.86
CA GLN A 100 -4.00 -5.02 9.90
C GLN A 100 -2.77 -4.27 9.40
N HIS A 101 -2.45 -3.16 10.04
CA HIS A 101 -1.15 -2.54 9.83
C HIS A 101 -0.03 -3.47 10.27
N ARG A 102 1.12 -3.35 9.62
CA ARG A 102 2.37 -3.96 10.10
C ARG A 102 3.33 -2.83 10.48
N LEU A 103 3.52 -2.61 11.77
CA LEU A 103 4.31 -1.49 12.30
C LEU A 103 5.48 -1.97 13.14
N TRP A 104 6.60 -1.25 13.08
CA TRP A 104 7.72 -1.44 13.99
C TRP A 104 7.36 -0.96 15.40
N ALA A 105 8.03 -1.49 16.43
CA ALA A 105 7.76 -1.14 17.83
C ALA A 105 7.82 0.37 18.09
N ASP A 106 8.83 1.07 17.56
CA ASP A 106 9.01 2.51 17.68
C ASP A 106 7.84 3.32 17.11
N ALA A 107 7.30 2.89 15.96
CA ALA A 107 6.13 3.51 15.34
C ALA A 107 4.86 3.28 16.17
N ILE A 108 4.72 2.13 16.83
CA ILE A 108 3.58 1.83 17.71
C ILE A 108 3.62 2.73 18.94
N GLU A 109 4.78 2.85 19.57
CA GLU A 109 4.97 3.72 20.74
C GLU A 109 4.73 5.18 20.39
N HIS A 110 5.35 5.66 19.31
CA HIS A 110 5.19 7.05 18.87
C HIS A 110 3.74 7.41 18.55
N LEU A 111 3.01 6.50 17.89
CA LEU A 111 1.60 6.69 17.60
C LEU A 111 0.69 6.35 18.78
N SER A 112 1.19 5.97 19.96
CA SER A 112 0.33 5.55 21.08
C SER A 112 -0.66 4.44 20.71
N LEU A 113 -0.22 3.46 19.90
CA LEU A 113 -1.03 2.34 19.40
C LEU A 113 -0.79 1.04 20.19
N SER A 114 -0.14 1.11 21.36
CA SER A 114 0.22 -0.06 22.17
C SER A 114 -0.99 -0.94 22.53
N ASP A 115 -2.14 -0.35 22.81
CA ASP A 115 -3.37 -1.08 23.15
C ASP A 115 -3.99 -1.84 21.96
N ARG A 116 -3.51 -1.58 20.74
CA ARG A 116 -3.96 -2.21 19.48
C ARG A 116 -2.93 -3.16 18.89
N LYS A 117 -1.79 -3.34 19.57
CA LYS A 117 -0.70 -4.23 19.18
C LYS A 117 -1.14 -5.68 19.38
N GLY A 118 -1.10 -6.44 18.30
CA GLY A 118 -1.26 -7.88 18.29
C GLY A 118 0.08 -8.62 18.25
N GLU A 119 0.06 -9.80 17.64
CA GLU A 119 1.22 -10.68 17.53
C GLU A 119 2.35 -10.08 16.66
N ALA A 120 3.56 -10.54 16.89
CA ALA A 120 4.69 -10.23 16.01
C ALA A 120 4.46 -10.83 14.62
N VAL A 121 4.80 -10.08 13.57
CA VAL A 121 4.71 -10.53 12.18
C VAL A 121 5.62 -11.74 11.95
N ARG A 122 6.81 -11.73 12.57
CA ARG A 122 7.77 -12.84 12.55
C ARG A 122 8.90 -12.57 13.56
N ASP A 123 9.21 -13.52 14.43
CA ASP A 123 10.42 -13.49 15.28
C ASP A 123 11.70 -13.69 14.43
N PRO A 124 12.78 -12.89 14.58
CA PRO A 124 13.05 -11.82 15.56
C PRO A 124 12.79 -10.40 15.06
N ILE A 125 11.94 -10.22 14.06
CA ILE A 125 11.60 -8.90 13.53
C ILE A 125 10.63 -8.23 14.51
N GLU A 126 11.05 -7.10 15.10
CA GLU A 126 10.22 -6.27 15.99
C GLU A 126 9.15 -5.47 15.24
N LYS A 127 8.42 -6.16 14.35
CA LYS A 127 7.31 -5.65 13.59
C LYS A 127 6.06 -6.42 14.01
N PHE A 128 5.02 -5.70 14.37
CA PHE A 128 3.79 -6.26 14.94
C PHE A 128 2.60 -5.96 14.05
N HIS A 129 1.63 -6.85 14.14
CA HIS A 129 0.29 -6.63 13.64
C HIS A 129 -0.42 -5.60 14.52
N VAL A 130 -1.06 -4.59 13.93
CA VAL A 130 -1.77 -3.53 14.68
C VAL A 130 -3.15 -3.31 14.11
N GLU A 131 -4.17 -3.45 14.96
CA GLU A 131 -5.56 -3.26 14.55
C GLU A 131 -5.84 -1.79 14.21
N PRO A 132 -6.27 -1.46 12.99
CA PRO A 132 -6.53 -0.08 12.59
C PRO A 132 -7.65 0.55 13.42
N VAL A 133 -7.60 1.88 13.55
CA VAL A 133 -8.61 2.66 14.29
C VAL A 133 -9.99 2.53 13.66
N CYS A 134 -10.04 2.62 12.33
CA CYS A 134 -11.24 2.50 11.52
C CYS A 134 -10.89 1.77 10.23
N LYS A 135 -11.81 0.98 9.69
CA LYS A 135 -11.68 0.30 8.39
C LYS A 135 -12.69 0.88 7.40
N SER A 136 -12.35 0.84 6.13
CA SER A 136 -13.22 1.18 5.01
C SER A 136 -13.41 -0.03 4.12
N ASP A 137 -14.57 -0.09 3.47
CA ASP A 137 -14.81 -0.96 2.33
C ASP A 137 -14.06 -0.46 1.09
N ALA A 138 -14.27 -1.15 -0.03
CA ALA A 138 -13.69 -0.75 -1.31
C ALA A 138 -14.20 0.63 -1.76
N VAL A 139 -13.28 1.53 -2.12
CA VAL A 139 -13.59 2.90 -2.52
C VAL A 139 -12.77 3.34 -3.75
N PRO A 140 -13.23 4.35 -4.51
CA PRO A 140 -12.51 4.85 -5.69
C PRO A 140 -11.15 5.44 -5.33
N LEU A 141 -10.11 5.12 -6.12
CA LEU A 141 -8.77 5.67 -5.95
C LEU A 141 -8.69 7.08 -6.56
N SER A 142 -8.41 8.09 -5.75
CA SER A 142 -8.37 9.50 -6.19
C SER A 142 -6.98 10.14 -6.11
N ARG A 143 -6.09 9.59 -5.28
CA ARG A 143 -4.75 10.13 -5.02
C ARG A 143 -3.71 9.04 -4.91
N ILE A 144 -2.53 9.32 -5.46
CA ILE A 144 -1.34 8.47 -5.35
C ILE A 144 -0.22 9.34 -4.81
N ILE A 145 0.30 9.00 -3.64
CA ILE A 145 1.39 9.70 -3.00
C ILE A 145 2.62 8.80 -3.06
N VAL A 146 3.61 9.17 -3.85
CA VAL A 146 4.89 8.44 -3.90
C VAL A 146 5.82 9.02 -2.86
N LEU A 147 6.15 8.22 -1.85
CA LEU A 147 7.03 8.61 -0.77
C LEU A 147 8.50 8.52 -1.21
N ARG A 148 9.26 9.56 -0.86
CA ARG A 148 10.71 9.62 -1.00
C ARG A 148 11.32 10.08 0.31
N GLN A 149 12.40 9.42 0.71
CA GLN A 149 13.20 9.88 1.85
C GLN A 149 14.07 11.08 1.43
N SER A 150 14.09 12.12 2.24
CA SER A 150 15.09 13.19 2.16
C SER A 150 16.44 12.65 2.61
N SER A 151 17.48 12.85 1.79
CA SER A 151 18.86 12.45 2.12
C SER A 151 19.53 13.37 3.15
N MET A 152 18.89 14.49 3.52
CA MET A 152 19.41 15.43 4.52
C MET A 152 18.42 15.54 5.68
N ALA A 153 18.93 15.32 6.90
CA ALA A 153 18.21 15.53 8.14
C ALA A 153 17.78 17.00 8.27
N GLY A 154 16.59 17.25 8.80
CA GLY A 154 16.05 18.61 8.98
C GLY A 154 15.57 19.33 7.72
N LYS A 155 15.58 18.69 6.54
CA LYS A 155 14.99 19.27 5.33
C LYS A 155 13.47 19.29 5.43
N GLU A 156 12.84 20.37 4.96
CA GLU A 156 11.38 20.51 4.99
C GLU A 156 10.67 19.40 4.22
N THR A 157 9.48 19.04 4.71
CA THR A 157 8.56 18.17 3.99
C THR A 157 8.10 18.87 2.71
N VAL A 158 8.28 18.26 1.54
CA VAL A 158 7.86 18.83 0.24
C VAL A 158 6.83 17.93 -0.43
N VAL A 159 5.77 18.53 -0.94
CA VAL A 159 4.74 17.87 -1.75
C VAL A 159 4.73 18.51 -3.13
N GLU A 160 5.02 17.74 -4.17
CA GLU A 160 5.08 18.23 -5.55
C GLU A 160 4.23 17.33 -6.48
N PRO A 161 3.51 17.89 -7.46
CA PRO A 161 2.77 17.07 -8.42
C PRO A 161 3.73 16.22 -9.26
N LEU A 162 3.30 15.01 -9.63
CA LEU A 162 4.04 14.15 -10.54
C LEU A 162 3.45 14.25 -11.95
N GLY A 163 4.34 14.37 -12.94
CA GLY A 163 3.97 14.20 -14.34
C GLY A 163 3.48 12.77 -14.62
N LEU A 164 2.62 12.61 -15.63
CA LEU A 164 2.02 11.31 -15.97
C LEU A 164 3.07 10.23 -16.27
N SER A 165 4.14 10.59 -16.99
CA SER A 165 5.23 9.66 -17.33
C SER A 165 5.95 9.15 -16.08
N ASP A 166 6.27 10.06 -15.16
CA ASP A 166 6.98 9.73 -13.92
C ASP A 166 6.09 8.88 -13.01
N ALA A 167 4.81 9.26 -12.87
CA ALA A 167 3.85 8.50 -12.11
C ALA A 167 3.66 7.09 -12.69
N ALA A 168 3.56 6.95 -14.01
CA ALA A 168 3.41 5.65 -14.66
C ALA A 168 4.65 4.76 -14.46
N ALA A 169 5.85 5.33 -14.58
CA ALA A 169 7.10 4.61 -14.36
C ALA A 169 7.22 4.11 -12.90
N LEU A 170 6.90 4.96 -11.93
CA LEU A 170 6.93 4.64 -10.50
C LEU A 170 5.88 3.57 -10.14
N LEU A 171 4.65 3.69 -10.65
CA LEU A 171 3.63 2.68 -10.45
C LEU A 171 4.02 1.34 -11.08
N ARG A 172 4.66 1.36 -12.26
CA ARG A 172 5.14 0.15 -12.93
C ARG A 172 6.24 -0.54 -12.14
N SER A 173 7.11 0.20 -11.45
CA SER A 173 8.12 -0.38 -10.56
C SER A 173 7.51 -0.92 -9.26
N ASP A 174 6.44 -0.30 -8.77
CA ASP A 174 5.75 -0.70 -7.55
C ASP A 174 4.74 -1.84 -7.74
N VAL A 175 4.58 -2.38 -8.96
CA VAL A 175 3.73 -3.55 -9.18
C VAL A 175 4.20 -4.73 -8.35
N TYR A 176 3.29 -5.28 -7.53
CA TYR A 176 3.56 -6.42 -6.67
C TYR A 176 4.02 -7.62 -7.49
N ARG A 177 5.23 -8.12 -7.20
CA ARG A 177 5.86 -9.23 -7.94
C ARG A 177 5.94 -8.95 -9.46
N SER A 178 6.29 -7.72 -9.84
CA SER A 178 6.36 -7.25 -11.25
C SER A 178 7.03 -8.23 -12.23
N ARG A 179 8.18 -8.83 -11.88
CA ARG A 179 8.87 -9.81 -12.74
C ARG A 179 8.02 -11.06 -13.02
N LEU A 180 7.27 -11.52 -12.02
CA LEU A 180 6.36 -12.66 -12.17
C LEU A 180 5.17 -12.28 -13.04
N ALA A 181 4.60 -11.09 -12.84
CA ALA A 181 3.54 -10.56 -13.69
C ALA A 181 3.95 -10.48 -15.17
N SER A 182 5.17 -10.00 -15.45
CA SER A 182 5.72 -9.98 -16.81
C SER A 182 5.85 -11.38 -17.41
N ARG A 183 6.33 -12.38 -16.64
CA ARG A 183 6.38 -13.78 -17.09
C ARG A 183 4.99 -14.38 -17.34
N MET A 184 3.95 -13.84 -16.72
CA MET A 184 2.55 -14.20 -16.96
C MET A 184 1.93 -13.42 -18.14
N GLY A 185 2.71 -12.63 -18.88
CA GLY A 185 2.22 -11.87 -20.04
C GLY A 185 1.36 -10.66 -19.66
N ARG A 186 1.42 -10.17 -18.42
CA ARG A 186 0.54 -9.09 -17.94
C ARG A 186 0.98 -7.68 -18.34
N ASP A 187 2.15 -7.49 -18.97
CA ASP A 187 2.74 -6.16 -19.20
C ASP A 187 1.79 -5.18 -19.92
N ALA A 188 1.15 -5.60 -21.00
CA ALA A 188 0.20 -4.77 -21.75
C ALA A 188 -1.05 -4.41 -20.92
N SER A 189 -1.57 -5.38 -20.15
CA SER A 189 -2.72 -5.15 -19.27
C SER A 189 -2.37 -4.19 -18.12
N ILE A 190 -1.20 -4.36 -17.50
CA ILE A 190 -0.70 -3.50 -16.42
C ILE A 190 -0.50 -2.08 -16.94
N PHE A 191 0.10 -1.91 -18.12
CA PHE A 191 0.25 -0.61 -18.74
C PHE A 191 -1.10 0.09 -18.94
N SER A 192 -2.08 -0.62 -19.51
CA SER A 192 -3.43 -0.09 -19.73
C SER A 192 -4.13 0.26 -18.41
N GLN A 193 -3.94 -0.56 -17.38
CA GLN A 193 -4.49 -0.34 -16.03
C GLN A 193 -3.85 0.87 -15.33
N ILE A 194 -2.54 1.05 -15.45
CA ILE A 194 -1.85 2.23 -14.92
C ILE A 194 -2.33 3.50 -15.64
N ALA A 195 -2.48 3.45 -16.97
CA ALA A 195 -3.01 4.57 -17.73
C ALA A 195 -4.45 4.92 -17.31
N MET A 196 -5.31 3.91 -17.16
CA MET A 196 -6.69 4.07 -16.66
C MET A 196 -6.73 4.60 -15.21
N LEU A 197 -5.79 4.18 -14.38
CA LEU A 197 -5.69 4.68 -13.02
C LEU A 197 -5.31 6.16 -13.00
N LEU A 198 -4.30 6.55 -13.79
CA LEU A 198 -3.81 7.94 -13.84
C LEU A 198 -4.77 8.91 -14.54
N SER A 199 -5.77 8.42 -15.29
CA SER A 199 -6.86 9.28 -15.77
C SER A 199 -7.89 9.63 -14.69
N HIS A 200 -7.91 8.91 -13.57
CA HIS A 200 -8.86 9.12 -12.46
C HIS A 200 -8.19 9.64 -11.18
N ALA A 201 -6.92 9.32 -10.97
CA ALA A 201 -6.17 9.66 -9.76
C ALA A 201 -5.02 10.63 -10.06
N LYS A 202 -4.90 11.68 -9.23
CA LYS A 202 -3.75 12.59 -9.28
C LYS A 202 -2.58 11.99 -8.50
N ALA A 203 -1.37 12.07 -9.06
CA ALA A 203 -0.15 11.62 -8.42
C ALA A 203 0.69 12.81 -7.91
N CYS A 204 1.26 12.67 -6.73
CA CYS A 204 2.24 13.61 -6.18
C CYS A 204 3.39 12.86 -5.51
N ARG A 205 4.55 13.52 -5.40
CA ARG A 205 5.68 13.04 -4.62
C ARG A 205 5.68 13.73 -3.27
N LEU A 206 5.81 12.94 -2.20
CA LEU A 206 6.06 13.41 -0.85
C LEU A 206 7.52 13.12 -0.50
N THR A 207 8.34 14.17 -0.39
CA THR A 207 9.71 14.06 0.10
C THR A 207 9.75 14.51 1.56
N ARG A 208 10.18 13.63 2.47
CA ARG A 208 10.20 13.91 3.91
C ARG A 208 11.39 13.25 4.64
N PRO A 209 11.81 13.76 5.80
CA PRO A 209 12.63 13.00 6.73
C PRO A 209 11.88 11.77 7.26
N LEU A 210 12.61 10.72 7.67
CA LEU A 210 12.03 9.51 8.27
C LEU A 210 11.83 9.61 9.79
N GLU A 211 12.16 10.76 10.39
CA GLU A 211 11.97 11.05 11.81
C GLU A 211 10.49 10.96 12.19
N ASN A 212 10.18 10.17 13.23
CA ASN A 212 8.81 9.96 13.68
C ASN A 212 8.22 11.27 14.23
N GLU A 213 9.04 12.12 14.85
CA GLU A 213 8.67 13.45 15.38
C GLU A 213 8.12 14.40 14.31
N LYS A 214 8.45 14.16 13.03
CA LYS A 214 7.96 14.96 11.89
C LYS A 214 6.68 14.40 11.28
N LEU A 215 6.15 13.29 11.78
CA LEU A 215 5.02 12.60 11.19
C LEU A 215 3.73 13.41 11.29
N GLU A 216 3.48 14.08 12.41
CA GLU A 216 2.32 14.98 12.58
C GLU A 216 2.35 16.14 11.58
N GLU A 217 3.51 16.78 11.41
CA GLU A 217 3.74 17.85 10.43
C GLU A 217 3.43 17.38 9.00
N VAL A 218 3.87 16.16 8.66
CA VAL A 218 3.61 15.54 7.35
C VAL A 218 2.12 15.31 7.15
N VAL A 219 1.43 14.75 8.15
CA VAL A 219 -0.01 14.52 8.09
C VAL A 219 -0.77 15.82 7.89
N ASP A 220 -0.46 16.86 8.67
CA ASP A 220 -1.09 18.18 8.52
C ASP A 220 -0.88 18.79 7.14
N LYS A 221 0.33 18.63 6.57
CA LYS A 221 0.63 19.11 5.23
C LYS A 221 -0.17 18.36 4.17
N LEU A 222 -0.30 17.04 4.29
CA LEU A 222 -1.14 16.24 3.40
C LEU A 222 -2.62 16.61 3.51
N ARG A 223 -3.13 16.86 4.72
CA ARG A 223 -4.53 17.31 4.91
C ARG A 223 -4.81 18.65 4.24
N LYS A 224 -3.85 19.58 4.31
CA LYS A 224 -4.00 20.91 3.70
C LYS A 224 -3.92 20.89 2.17
N ILE A 225 -2.99 20.11 1.61
CA ILE A 225 -2.66 20.15 0.18
C ILE A 225 -3.44 19.08 -0.61
N VAL A 226 -3.46 17.85 -0.11
CA VAL A 226 -3.98 16.70 -0.86
C VAL A 226 -5.47 16.49 -0.60
N PHE A 227 -5.91 16.67 0.65
CA PHE A 227 -7.28 16.31 1.05
C PHE A 227 -8.32 17.42 0.83
N ARG A 228 -7.91 18.68 0.71
CA ARG A 228 -8.82 19.81 0.39
C ARG A 228 -9.25 19.87 -1.08
N GLU A 229 -8.48 19.26 -1.98
CA GLU A 229 -8.79 19.22 -3.42
C GLU A 229 -9.59 17.95 -3.84
N SER A 230 -10.10 17.17 -2.86
CA SER A 230 -10.64 15.83 -3.09
C SER A 230 -12.17 15.81 -3.19
#